data_AF-A0A7U9WWI8-F1
#
_entry.id   AF-A0A7U9WWI8-F1
#
_cell.length_a   1.000
_cell.length_b   1.000
_cell.length_c   1.000
_cell.angle_alpha   90.00
_cell.angle_beta   90.00
_cell.angle_gamma   90.00
#
_symmetry.space_group_name_H-M   'P 1'
#
loop_
_entity.id
_entity.type
_entity.pdbx_description
1 polymer ?
#
loop_
_entity_poly.entity_id
_entity_poly.type
_entity_poly.pdbx_seq_one_letter_code
_entity_poly.pdbx_strand_id
1 'polypeptide(L)'
;MFRINIEPVISSSTYLESQAAELQQMNTDLDGIIRNLSSLSSLGEQISRLKNQKKTLEEEQSALLQMAQGLDKTVLYYIHCENRICDNAKEQTVPFAGKKQL
;
A
#
# COMPACT_ATOMS: atom_id res chain seq x y z
N MET A 1 0.17 7.25 27.56
CA MET A 1 -0.23 6.38 26.44
C MET A 1 0.74 6.66 25.30
N PHE A 2 1.57 5.68 24.91
CA PHE A 2 2.43 5.82 23.73
C PHE A 2 1.52 5.76 22.51
N ARG A 3 1.41 6.85 21.76
CA ARG A 3 0.57 6.91 20.56
C ARG A 3 1.51 7.06 19.36
N ILE A 4 1.76 5.96 18.67
CA ILE A 4 2.56 6.00 17.45
C ILE A 4 1.71 6.66 16.38
N ASN A 5 2.23 7.74 15.78
CA ASN A 5 1.50 8.44 14.73
C ASN A 5 1.58 7.64 13.42
N ILE A 6 0.61 6.77 13.18
CA ILE A 6 0.49 5.95 11.97
C ILE A 6 -0.22 6.68 10.82
N GLU A 7 -0.82 7.85 11.07
CA GLU A 7 -1.59 8.62 10.08
C GLU A 7 -0.80 8.96 8.81
N PRO A 8 0.48 9.37 8.88
CA PRO A 8 1.27 9.63 7.67
C PRO A 8 1.52 8.36 6.84
N VAL A 9 1.63 7.20 7.50
CA VAL A 9 1.86 5.91 6.85
C VAL A 9 0.60 5.45 6.13
N ILE A 10 -0.57 5.59 6.76
CA ILE A 10 -1.87 5.32 6.15
C ILE A 10 -2.08 6.24 4.93
N SER A 11 -1.84 7.55 5.11
CA SER A 11 -1.94 8.53 4.02
C SER A 11 -1.03 8.18 2.84
N SER A 12 0.20 7.73 3.12
CA SER A 12 1.14 7.29 2.09
C SER A 12 0.66 6.02 1.38
N SER A 13 0.08 5.06 2.11
CA SER A 13 -0.49 3.83 1.53
C SER A 13 -1.61 4.17 0.56
N THR A 14 -2.58 4.97 0.98
CA THR A 14 -3.70 5.42 0.14
C THR A 14 -3.23 6.21 -1.09
N TYR A 15 -2.21 7.04 -0.94
CA TYR A 15 -1.63 7.76 -2.07
C TYR A 15 -1.01 6.81 -3.11
N LEU A 16 -0.29 5.78 -2.67
CA LEU A 16 0.28 4.76 -3.55
C LEU A 16 -0.80 3.95 -4.28
N GLU A 17 -1.90 3.63 -3.60
CA GLU A 17 -3.06 2.95 -4.21
C GLU A 17 -3.72 3.82 -5.27
N SER A 18 -3.89 5.13 -5.01
CA SER A 18 -4.40 6.09 -6.00
C SER A 18 -3.53 6.16 -7.25
N GLN A 19 -2.21 6.27 -7.06
CA GLN A 19 -1.23 6.26 -8.14
C GLN A 19 -1.29 4.96 -8.96
N ALA A 20 -1.42 3.81 -8.29
CA ALA A 20 -1.57 2.52 -8.98
C ALA A 20 -2.88 2.42 -9.79
N ALA A 21 -3.96 3.02 -9.30
CA ALA A 21 -5.24 3.10 -10.04
C ALA A 21 -5.13 4.01 -11.28
N GLU A 22 -4.43 5.13 -11.17
CA GLU A 22 -4.14 6.02 -12.31
C GLU A 22 -3.30 5.31 -13.38
N LEU A 23 -2.25 4.58 -12.97
CA LEU A 23 -1.47 3.73 -13.89
C LEU A 23 -2.33 2.66 -14.57
N GLN A 24 -3.27 2.06 -13.84
CA GLN A 24 -4.21 1.08 -14.41
C GLN A 24 -5.05 1.67 -15.54
N GLN A 25 -5.55 2.89 -15.32
CA GLN A 25 -6.35 3.59 -16.33
C GLN A 25 -5.50 3.89 -17.56
N MET A 26 -4.28 4.42 -17.38
CA MET A 26 -3.36 4.67 -18.49
C MET A 26 -3.01 3.39 -19.27
N ASN A 27 -2.80 2.26 -18.60
CA ASN A 27 -2.59 0.96 -19.24
C ASN A 27 -3.79 0.51 -20.08
N THR A 28 -5.00 0.76 -19.58
CA THR A 28 -6.25 0.45 -20.31
C THR A 28 -6.39 1.32 -21.55
N ASP A 29 -6.07 2.61 -21.45
CA ASP A 29 -6.10 3.55 -22.57
C ASP A 29 -5.04 3.18 -23.62
N LEU A 30 -3.83 2.82 -23.19
CA LEU A 30 -2.75 2.32 -24.04
C LEU A 30 -3.14 1.05 -24.80
N ASP A 31 -3.85 0.12 -24.15
CA ASP A 31 -4.39 -1.07 -24.83
C ASP A 31 -5.37 -0.70 -25.96
N GLY A 32 -6.23 0.29 -25.72
CA GLY A 32 -7.14 0.82 -26.74
C GLY A 32 -6.36 1.41 -27.93
N ILE A 33 -5.34 2.22 -27.66
CA ILE A 33 -4.48 2.81 -28.69
C ILE A 33 -3.74 1.73 -29.48
N ILE A 34 -3.12 0.76 -28.80
CA ILE A 34 -2.39 -0.34 -29.44
C ILE A 34 -3.32 -1.15 -30.36
N ARG A 35 -4.54 -1.45 -29.92
CA ARG A 35 -5.54 -2.16 -30.74
C ARG A 35 -5.91 -1.36 -31.99
N ASN A 36 -6.16 -0.06 -31.84
CA ASN A 36 -6.50 0.82 -32.96
C ASN A 36 -5.34 0.92 -33.96
N LEU A 37 -4.11 1.11 -33.48
CA LEU A 37 -2.92 1.21 -34.33
C LEU A 37 -2.56 -0.12 -35.00
N SER A 38 -2.83 -1.26 -34.35
CA SER A 38 -2.58 -2.59 -34.94
C SER A 38 -3.43 -2.87 -36.17
N SER A 39 -4.54 -2.14 -36.36
CA SER A 39 -5.33 -2.21 -37.60
C SER A 39 -4.66 -1.49 -38.78
N LEU A 40 -3.62 -0.67 -38.53
CA LEU A 40 -2.88 0.07 -39.53
C LEU A 40 -1.56 -0.67 -39.83
N SER A 41 -1.42 -1.20 -41.05
CA SER A 41 -0.34 -2.13 -41.44
C SER A 41 1.08 -1.56 -41.42
N SER A 42 1.25 -0.24 -41.29
CA SER A 42 2.56 0.43 -41.40
C SER A 42 3.22 0.82 -40.07
N LEU A 43 2.61 0.52 -38.92
CA LEU A 43 3.03 1.05 -37.61
C LEU A 43 3.68 0.02 -36.66
N GLY A 44 4.24 -1.07 -37.20
CA GLY A 44 4.74 -2.20 -36.40
C GLY A 44 5.80 -1.82 -35.36
N GLU A 45 6.72 -0.90 -35.67
CA GLU A 45 7.75 -0.44 -34.73
C GLU A 45 7.14 0.39 -33.59
N GLN A 46 6.23 1.31 -33.91
CA GLN A 46 5.54 2.17 -32.94
C GLN A 46 4.68 1.32 -32.00
N ILE A 47 3.96 0.33 -32.52
CA ILE A 47 3.19 -0.63 -31.73
C ILE A 47 4.10 -1.40 -30.78
N SER A 48 5.27 -1.84 -31.24
CA SER A 48 6.23 -2.56 -30.39
C SER A 48 6.78 -1.68 -29.26
N ARG A 49 7.08 -0.41 -29.55
CA ARG A 49 7.49 0.58 -28.53
C ARG A 49 6.38 0.83 -27.50
N LEU A 50 5.13 0.98 -27.93
CA LEU A 50 3.98 1.17 -27.04
C LEU A 50 3.75 -0.05 -26.14
N LYS A 51 3.89 -1.27 -26.69
CA LYS A 51 3.80 -2.51 -25.88
C LYS A 51 4.89 -2.58 -24.82
N ASN A 52 6.11 -2.16 -25.14
CA ASN A 52 7.20 -2.13 -24.17
C ASN A 52 6.95 -1.07 -23.07
N GLN A 53 6.47 0.12 -23.45
CA GLN A 53 6.09 1.15 -22.47
C GLN A 53 4.96 0.66 -21.55
N LYS A 54 3.94 0.01 -22.12
CA LYS A 54 2.86 -0.60 -21.34
C LYS A 54 3.40 -1.60 -20.31
N LYS A 55 4.32 -2.48 -20.73
CA LYS A 55 4.94 -3.45 -19.82
C LYS A 55 5.66 -2.76 -18.65
N THR A 56 6.39 -1.68 -18.92
CA THR A 56 7.05 -0.90 -17.86
C THR A 56 6.02 -0.30 -16.89
N LEU A 57 4.91 0.25 -17.39
CA LEU A 57 3.84 0.78 -16.54
C LEU A 57 3.14 -0.30 -15.71
N GLU A 58 2.94 -1.51 -16.27
CA GLU A 58 2.42 -2.67 -15.52
C GLU A 58 3.38 -3.09 -14.39
N GLU A 59 4.70 -3.08 -14.65
CA GLU A 59 5.72 -3.35 -13.64
C GLU A 59 5.72 -2.28 -12.53
N GLU A 60 5.63 -1.00 -12.87
CA GLU A 60 5.53 0.12 -11.92
C GLU A 60 4.25 0.03 -11.08
N GLN A 61 3.11 -0.25 -11.72
CA GLN A 61 1.83 -0.45 -11.03
C GLN A 61 1.93 -1.57 -9.99
N SER A 62 2.52 -2.71 -10.36
CA SER A 62 2.74 -3.82 -9.45
C SER A 62 3.64 -3.42 -8.27
N ALA A 63 4.69 -2.65 -8.52
CA ALA A 63 5.59 -2.18 -7.47
C ALA A 63 4.87 -1.26 -6.46
N LEU A 64 4.06 -0.31 -6.95
CA LEU A 64 3.28 0.58 -6.08
C LEU A 64 2.31 -0.19 -5.18
N LEU A 65 1.60 -1.17 -5.72
CA LEU A 65 0.68 -2.02 -4.94
C LEU A 65 1.42 -2.84 -3.88
N GLN A 66 2.61 -3.36 -4.19
CA GLN A 66 3.44 -4.07 -3.21
C GLN A 66 3.92 -3.13 -2.09
N MET A 67 4.27 -1.89 -2.41
CA MET A 67 4.65 -0.89 -1.41
C MET A 67 3.48 -0.55 -0.50
N ALA A 68 2.28 -0.28 -1.05
CA ALA A 68 1.07 -0.02 -0.27
C ALA A 68 0.76 -1.16 0.72
N GLN A 69 0.77 -2.42 0.23
CA GLN A 69 0.59 -3.59 1.08
C GLN A 69 1.66 -3.71 2.18
N GLY A 70 2.89 -3.31 1.90
CA GLY A 70 3.97 -3.27 2.90
C GLY A 70 3.71 -2.23 4.00
N LEU A 71 3.18 -1.07 3.64
CA LEU A 71 2.79 -0.03 4.60
C LEU A 71 1.59 -0.49 5.45
N ASP A 72 0.58 -1.10 4.85
CA ASP A 72 -0.59 -1.63 5.58
C ASP A 72 -0.18 -2.67 6.62
N LYS A 73 0.70 -3.60 6.24
CA LYS A 73 1.26 -4.59 7.18
C LYS A 73 1.99 -3.91 8.34
N THR A 74 2.81 -2.89 8.03
CA THR A 74 3.53 -2.11 9.04
C THR A 74 2.57 -1.45 10.03
N VAL A 75 1.49 -0.85 9.54
CA VAL A 75 0.43 -0.26 10.38
C VAL A 75 -0.20 -1.30 11.30
N LEU A 76 -0.57 -2.47 10.77
CA LEU A 76 -1.13 -3.56 11.56
C LEU A 76 -0.17 -4.04 12.66
N TYR A 77 1.12 -4.16 12.36
CA TYR A 77 2.13 -4.52 13.36
C TYR A 77 2.23 -3.47 14.48
N TYR A 78 2.20 -2.18 14.14
CA TYR A 78 2.24 -1.11 15.13
C TYR A 78 1.00 -1.13 16.05
N ILE A 79 -0.19 -1.28 15.47
CA ILE A 79 -1.44 -1.41 16.25
C ILE A 79 -1.37 -2.61 17.19
N HIS A 80 -0.86 -3.75 16.70
CA HIS A 80 -0.71 -4.95 17.52
C HIS A 80 0.28 -4.74 18.69
N CYS A 81 1.41 -4.08 18.43
CA CYS A 81 2.38 -3.72 19.47
C CYS A 81 1.78 -2.78 20.51
N GLU A 82 1.04 -1.75 20.09
CA GLU A 82 0.37 -0.81 21.00
C GLU A 82 -0.63 -1.54 21.91
N ASN A 83 -1.47 -2.43 21.34
CA ASN A 83 -2.42 -3.23 22.10
C ASN A 83 -1.74 -4.11 23.15
N ARG A 84 -0.65 -4.82 22.78
CA ARG A 84 0.10 -5.66 23.73
C ARG A 84 0.73 -4.86 24.86
N ILE A 85 1.27 -3.68 24.57
CA ILE A 85 1.82 -2.79 25.61
C ILE A 85 0.70 -2.33 26.55
N CYS A 86 -0.45 -1.95 25.99
CA CYS A 86 -1.62 -1.56 26.78
C CYS A 86 -2.13 -2.70 27.66
N ASP A 87 -2.18 -3.93 27.16
CA ASP A 87 -2.65 -5.08 27.93
C ASP A 87 -1.65 -5.46 29.04
N ASN A 88 -0.35 -5.48 28.75
CA ASN A 88 0.68 -5.68 29.77
C ASN A 88 0.63 -4.61 30.88
N ALA A 89 0.35 -3.34 30.52
CA ALA A 89 0.23 -2.26 31.49
C ALA A 89 -1.00 -2.42 32.42
N LYS A 90 -2.11 -2.94 31.89
CA LYS A 90 -3.30 -3.29 32.70
C LYS A 90 -3.04 -4.47 33.63
N GLU A 91 -2.29 -5.47 33.18
CA GLU A 91 -1.94 -6.64 34.01
C GLU A 91 -0.94 -6.29 35.13
N GLN A 92 -0.04 -5.32 34.92
CA GLN A 92 0.88 -4.85 35.96
C GLN A 92 0.24 -3.89 36.97
N THR A 93 -0.93 -3.32 36.66
CA THR A 93 -1.75 -2.53 37.61
C THR A 93 -2.65 -3.43 38.44
N VAL A 94 -2.10 -4.48 39.06
CA VAL A 94 -2.76 -5.15 40.19
C VAL A 94 -2.74 -4.19 41.38
N PRO A 95 -3.87 -3.83 41.99
CA PRO A 95 -3.86 -2.98 43.17
C PRO A 95 -3.05 -3.66 44.26
N PHE A 96 -2.10 -2.92 44.86
CA PHE A 96 -1.43 -3.31 46.10
C PHE A 96 -2.53 -3.43 47.16
N ALA A 97 -3.09 -4.64 47.31
CA ALA A 97 -4.07 -4.93 48.34
C ALA A 97 -3.34 -4.74 49.67
N GLY A 98 -3.61 -3.60 50.32
CA GLY A 98 -3.10 -3.28 51.63
C GLY A 98 -3.36 -4.45 52.57
N LYS A 99 -2.31 -5.18 52.93
CA LYS A 99 -2.31 -5.97 54.14
C LYS A 99 -2.32 -4.99 55.31
N LYS A 100 -3.52 -4.58 55.73
CA LYS A 100 -3.75 -4.39 57.17
C LYS A 100 -3.55 -5.77 57.80
N GLN A 101 -2.44 -5.95 58.49
CA GLN A 101 -2.34 -6.97 59.53
C GLN A 101 -2.01 -6.25 60.83
N LEU A 102 -2.80 -6.63 61.84
CA LEU A 102 -2.91 -6.13 63.21
C LEU A 102 -1.57 -6.07 63.95
#